data_AF-A0A8C3UTW1-F1
#
_entry.id   AF-A0A8C3UTW1-F1
#
_cell.length_a   1.000
_cell.length_b   1.000
_cell.length_c   1.000
_cell.angle_alpha   90.00
_cell.angle_beta   90.00
_cell.angle_gamma   90.00
#
_symmetry.space_group_name_H-M   'P 1'
#
loop_
_entity.id
_entity.type
_entity.pdbx_description
1 polymer ?
#
loop_
_entity_poly.entity_id
_entity_poly.type
_entity_poly.pdbx_seq_one_letter_code
_entity_poly.pdbx_strand_id
1 'polypeptide(L)'
;EAFENAVAEGSDWLELDVRRTRDGVVVVSHDRELSRQCGRHLDIGQLDYQDLPPYQSPLEVTFSPGHFSQGCDHRFPRLVEIFERFPRQPISIEIKDDDDDLINDVAALVRRFDRAPITLWASFRERILRKCRRAHPQMPFCFSLERGLLTLLCWYLGLLPLLRLGEAALLFPLPSIINRVCPNRHLESLPPSCFPPKILIFHPKSAGFSPRGRGSGGGGVTEAPPPPQAPPPPLQVWLWVVNEERDFAEAFGLGATGVITDYPGRLRKFLEGGGGPSPTPRDPSPTPGGETLPREKKGRD
;
A
#
# COMPACT_ATOMS: atom_id res chain seq x y z
N GLU A 1 11.96 10.53 -12.70
CA GLU A 1 12.01 9.37 -13.63
C GLU A 1 11.22 8.15 -13.18
N ALA A 2 11.69 7.33 -12.22
CA ALA A 2 10.99 6.08 -11.87
C ALA A 2 9.52 6.29 -11.49
N PHE A 3 9.23 7.28 -10.63
CA PHE A 3 7.86 7.67 -10.28
C PHE A 3 7.04 8.25 -11.44
N GLU A 4 7.68 8.90 -12.40
CA GLU A 4 6.98 9.45 -13.58
C GLU A 4 6.60 8.32 -14.54
N ASN A 5 7.52 7.38 -14.77
CA ASN A 5 7.28 6.20 -15.59
C ASN A 5 6.15 5.34 -14.99
N ALA A 6 6.22 5.09 -13.69
CA ALA A 6 5.18 4.48 -12.87
C ALA A 6 3.77 5.05 -13.10
N VAL A 7 3.62 6.36 -12.99
CA VAL A 7 2.34 7.06 -13.19
C VAL A 7 1.93 7.02 -14.66
N ALA A 8 2.86 7.19 -15.59
CA ALA A 8 2.59 7.11 -17.03
C ALA A 8 2.11 5.71 -17.46
N GLU A 9 2.63 4.65 -16.84
CA GLU A 9 2.18 3.27 -17.02
C GLU A 9 0.79 3.02 -16.39
N GLY A 10 0.28 3.95 -15.57
CA GLY A 10 -1.08 3.92 -15.03
C GLY A 10 -1.21 3.30 -13.64
N SER A 11 -0.17 3.37 -12.83
CA SER A 11 -0.19 2.80 -11.47
C SER A 11 -1.22 3.50 -10.58
N ASP A 12 -1.99 2.74 -9.82
CA ASP A 12 -3.04 3.28 -8.93
C ASP A 12 -2.46 3.86 -7.64
N TRP A 13 -1.37 3.26 -7.13
CA TRP A 13 -0.62 3.77 -5.99
C TRP A 13 0.87 3.79 -6.29
N LEU A 14 1.55 4.80 -5.73
CA LEU A 14 2.99 4.74 -5.54
C LEU A 14 3.27 4.16 -4.15
N GLU A 15 4.23 3.25 -4.08
CA GLU A 15 4.81 2.81 -2.82
C GLU A 15 6.20 3.43 -2.75
N LEU A 16 6.58 3.89 -1.56
CA LEU A 16 7.91 4.41 -1.31
C LEU A 16 8.30 4.26 0.16
N ASP A 17 9.60 4.16 0.41
CA ASP A 17 10.18 4.24 1.74
C ASP A 17 10.82 5.61 1.95
N VAL A 18 10.74 6.09 3.19
CA VAL A 18 11.34 7.38 3.55
C VAL A 18 12.35 7.23 4.66
N ARG A 19 13.36 8.09 4.58
CA ARG A 19 14.40 8.29 5.60
C ARG A 19 14.64 9.77 5.80
N ARG A 20 15.23 10.12 6.94
CA ARG A 20 15.55 11.49 7.32
C ARG A 20 17.06 11.71 7.25
N THR A 21 17.49 12.77 6.59
CA THR A 21 18.89 13.24 6.63
C THR A 21 19.19 13.94 7.95
N ARG A 22 20.47 14.23 8.22
CA ARG A 22 20.90 14.93 9.44
C ARG A 22 20.28 16.32 9.57
N ASP A 23 20.18 17.05 8.47
CA ASP A 23 19.56 18.38 8.36
C ASP A 23 18.02 18.33 8.31
N GLY A 24 17.40 17.15 8.46
CA GLY A 24 15.96 17.00 8.58
C GLY A 24 15.18 17.00 7.28
N VAL A 25 15.84 16.74 6.15
CA VAL A 25 15.16 16.54 4.87
C VAL A 25 14.65 15.10 4.80
N VAL A 26 13.36 14.95 4.52
CA VAL A 26 12.75 13.65 4.26
C VAL A 26 13.04 13.24 2.82
N VAL A 27 13.86 12.21 2.66
CA VAL A 27 14.27 11.65 1.37
C VAL A 27 13.61 10.31 1.13
N VAL A 28 13.36 10.01 -0.14
CA VAL A 28 12.86 8.72 -0.58
C VAL A 28 14.05 7.77 -0.78
N SER A 29 14.20 6.84 0.15
CA SER A 29 15.23 5.80 0.10
C SER A 29 14.87 4.62 0.99
N HIS A 30 15.13 3.42 0.48
CA HIS A 30 14.97 2.20 1.24
C HIS A 30 16.12 1.94 2.21
N ASP A 31 17.36 1.98 1.73
CA ASP A 31 18.51 1.54 2.51
C ASP A 31 18.93 2.65 3.47
N ARG A 32 19.28 2.24 4.70
CA ARG A 32 19.88 3.18 5.67
C ARG A 32 21.28 3.59 5.23
N GLU A 33 21.99 2.62 4.70
CA GLU A 33 23.40 2.65 4.39
C GLU A 33 23.55 2.61 2.86
N LEU A 34 24.45 3.43 2.32
CA LEU A 34 24.52 3.78 0.90
C LEU A 34 25.42 2.87 0.06
N SER A 35 25.87 1.72 0.56
CA SER A 35 26.80 0.85 -0.16
C SER A 35 26.19 0.29 -1.43
N ARG A 36 24.94 -0.18 -1.35
CA ARG A 36 24.25 -0.73 -2.52
C ARG A 36 23.85 0.38 -3.49
N GLN A 37 23.31 1.48 -2.97
CA GLN A 37 22.72 2.55 -3.78
C GLN A 37 23.77 3.44 -4.44
N CYS A 38 24.87 3.72 -3.74
CA CYS A 38 25.87 4.73 -4.11
C CYS A 38 27.32 4.20 -4.10
N GLY A 39 27.56 2.96 -3.68
CA GLY A 39 28.92 2.40 -3.56
C GLY A 39 29.71 3.01 -2.39
N ARG A 40 29.05 3.58 -1.39
CA ARG A 40 29.68 4.28 -0.26
C ARG A 40 29.17 3.74 1.07
N HIS A 41 30.08 3.38 1.97
CA HIS A 41 29.79 2.96 3.35
C HIS A 41 29.38 4.13 4.25
N LEU A 42 28.22 4.74 3.99
CA LEU A 42 27.72 5.92 4.69
C LEU A 42 26.25 5.76 5.06
N ASP A 43 25.86 6.26 6.23
CA ASP A 43 24.46 6.27 6.70
C ASP A 43 23.76 7.59 6.31
N ILE A 44 22.55 7.50 5.74
CA ILE A 44 21.76 8.69 5.33
C ILE A 44 21.53 9.66 6.48
N GLY A 45 21.22 9.15 7.68
CA GLY A 45 20.95 9.98 8.86
C GLY A 45 22.17 10.74 9.39
N GLN A 46 23.37 10.51 8.85
CA GLN A 46 24.60 11.20 9.25
C GLN A 46 25.01 12.32 8.28
N LEU A 47 24.35 12.43 7.13
CA LEU A 47 24.67 13.37 6.05
C LEU A 47 23.58 14.44 5.94
N ASP A 48 23.97 15.65 5.53
CA ASP A 48 23.01 16.66 5.09
C ASP A 48 22.56 16.33 3.66
N TYR A 49 21.38 16.79 3.25
CA TYR A 49 20.82 16.43 1.93
C TYR A 49 21.75 16.76 0.76
N GLN A 50 22.47 17.89 0.84
CA GLN A 50 23.39 18.33 -0.23
C GLN A 50 24.63 17.45 -0.34
N ASP A 51 24.99 16.73 0.73
CA ASP A 51 26.16 15.85 0.80
C ASP A 51 25.85 14.41 0.39
N LEU A 52 24.58 14.10 0.07
CA LEU A 52 24.19 12.76 -0.37
C LEU A 52 24.86 12.44 -1.72
N PRO A 53 25.60 11.31 -1.82
CA PRO A 53 26.20 10.89 -3.07
C PRO A 53 25.11 10.51 -4.09
N PRO A 54 25.37 10.62 -5.41
CA PRO A 54 24.43 10.17 -6.42
C PRO A 54 24.26 8.65 -6.39
N TYR A 55 23.10 8.18 -6.86
CA TYR A 55 22.86 6.77 -7.16
C TYR A 55 23.83 6.25 -8.22
N GLN A 56 24.14 4.95 -8.15
CA GLN A 56 24.82 4.24 -9.21
C GLN A 56 23.92 4.10 -10.44
N SER A 57 24.52 4.10 -11.63
CA SER A 57 23.84 3.79 -12.89
C SER A 57 24.80 2.98 -13.77
N PRO A 58 24.51 1.70 -14.08
CA PRO A 58 23.29 0.96 -13.74
C PRO A 58 23.19 0.57 -12.24
N LEU A 59 21.96 0.41 -11.74
CA LEU A 59 21.67 -0.10 -10.39
C LEU A 59 20.87 -1.40 -10.48
N GLU A 60 21.31 -2.45 -9.79
CA GLU A 60 20.60 -3.75 -9.81
C GLU A 60 19.26 -3.67 -9.06
N VAL A 61 18.23 -4.31 -9.63
CA VAL A 61 16.90 -4.44 -9.03
C VAL A 61 16.90 -5.59 -8.03
N THR A 62 16.70 -5.29 -6.75
CA THR A 62 16.87 -6.25 -5.64
C THR A 62 16.11 -7.56 -5.80
N PHE A 63 14.86 -7.51 -6.29
CA PHE A 63 14.00 -8.70 -6.47
C PHE A 63 13.94 -9.18 -7.92
N SER A 64 14.92 -8.81 -8.73
CA SER A 64 15.13 -9.34 -10.08
C SER A 64 16.63 -9.42 -10.35
N PRO A 65 17.34 -10.39 -9.72
CA PRO A 65 18.79 -10.53 -9.87
C PRO A 65 19.22 -10.58 -11.33
N GLY A 66 20.26 -9.84 -11.69
CA GLY A 66 20.72 -9.68 -13.07
C GLY A 66 19.91 -8.68 -13.92
N HIS A 67 18.85 -8.08 -13.38
CA HIS A 67 18.16 -6.95 -14.00
C HIS A 67 18.64 -5.62 -13.41
N PHE A 68 18.80 -4.62 -14.27
CA PHE A 68 19.34 -3.32 -13.90
C PHE A 68 18.39 -2.20 -14.30
N SER A 69 18.27 -1.20 -13.43
CA SER A 69 17.63 0.07 -13.69
C SER A 69 18.67 1.11 -14.12
N GLN A 70 18.26 1.99 -15.03
CA GLN A 70 19.05 3.14 -15.50
C GLN A 70 18.14 4.36 -15.52
N GLY A 71 18.71 5.52 -15.20
CA GLY A 71 18.05 6.82 -15.27
C GLY A 71 19.07 7.92 -15.52
N CYS A 72 18.59 9.12 -15.82
CA CYS A 72 19.43 10.31 -15.99
C CYS A 72 19.56 11.12 -14.69
N ASP A 73 18.50 11.19 -13.87
CA ASP A 73 18.55 11.80 -12.54
C ASP A 73 18.99 10.79 -11.48
N HIS A 74 20.17 11.02 -10.89
CA HIS A 74 20.78 10.14 -9.89
C HIS A 74 20.67 10.70 -8.47
N ARG A 75 19.88 11.74 -8.24
CA ARG A 75 19.70 12.31 -6.90
C ARG A 75 18.67 11.54 -6.09
N PHE A 76 18.76 11.66 -4.77
CA PHE A 76 17.70 11.23 -3.87
C PHE A 76 16.48 12.15 -3.99
N PRO A 77 15.30 11.62 -4.38
CA PRO A 77 14.09 12.42 -4.42
C PRO A 77 13.69 12.85 -3.00
N ARG A 78 13.28 14.10 -2.82
CA ARG A 78 12.69 14.55 -1.56
C ARG A 78 11.20 14.24 -1.55
N LEU A 79 10.66 13.86 -0.40
CA LEU A 79 9.22 13.56 -0.30
C LEU A 79 8.34 14.75 -0.72
N VAL A 80 8.77 15.97 -0.40
CA VAL A 80 8.11 17.21 -0.81
C VAL A 80 7.99 17.32 -2.35
N GLU A 81 9.05 16.95 -3.08
CA GLU A 81 9.05 17.00 -4.55
C GLU A 81 8.07 15.97 -5.14
N ILE A 82 7.99 14.79 -4.53
CA ILE A 82 7.01 13.76 -4.93
C ILE A 82 5.58 14.27 -4.71
N PHE A 83 5.31 14.95 -3.59
CA PHE A 83 3.98 15.51 -3.33
C PHE A 83 3.62 16.65 -4.29
N GLU A 84 4.57 17.52 -4.61
CA GLU A 84 4.39 18.61 -5.59
C GLU A 84 4.17 18.05 -6.99
N ARG A 85 4.93 17.03 -7.39
CA ARG A 85 4.86 16.43 -8.72
C ARG A 85 3.60 15.60 -8.92
N PHE A 86 3.13 14.91 -7.88
CA PHE A 86 2.00 13.98 -7.93
C PHE A 86 0.94 14.31 -6.86
N PRO A 87 0.23 15.45 -6.98
CA PRO A 87 -0.67 15.94 -5.94
C PRO A 87 -1.93 15.08 -5.76
N ARG A 88 -2.32 14.31 -6.78
CA ARG A 88 -3.54 13.47 -6.78
C ARG A 88 -3.26 11.98 -6.73
N GLN A 89 -2.00 11.57 -6.87
CA GLN A 89 -1.63 10.17 -6.89
C GLN A 89 -1.66 9.63 -5.46
N PRO A 90 -2.38 8.53 -5.18
CA PRO A 90 -2.30 7.84 -3.90
C PRO A 90 -0.88 7.33 -3.62
N ILE A 91 -0.42 7.47 -2.37
CA ILE A 91 0.93 7.07 -1.95
C ILE A 91 0.89 6.25 -0.66
N SER A 92 1.51 5.08 -0.66
CA SER A 92 1.85 4.32 0.54
C SER A 92 3.26 4.68 0.98
N ILE A 93 3.39 5.25 2.18
CA ILE A 93 4.67 5.71 2.73
C ILE A 93 5.11 4.75 3.83
N GLU A 94 6.18 4.00 3.58
CA GLU A 94 6.77 3.12 4.58
C GLU A 94 7.77 3.87 5.47
N ILE A 95 7.54 3.81 6.78
CA ILE A 95 8.46 4.30 7.81
C ILE A 95 9.31 3.13 8.30
N LYS A 96 10.61 3.18 7.99
CA LYS A 96 11.59 2.14 8.33
C LYS A 96 12.18 2.29 9.73
N ASP A 97 12.40 3.54 10.15
CA ASP A 97 13.12 3.86 11.38
C ASP A 97 12.14 4.24 12.48
N ASP A 98 12.41 3.81 13.72
CA ASP A 98 11.67 4.25 14.91
C ASP A 98 12.16 5.64 15.33
N ASP A 99 11.86 6.63 14.49
CA ASP A 99 12.30 8.02 14.59
C ASP A 99 11.06 8.94 14.68
N ASP A 100 10.88 9.58 15.83
CA ASP A 100 9.74 10.47 16.06
C ASP A 100 9.81 11.74 15.22
N ASP A 101 11.01 12.25 14.89
CA ASP A 101 11.18 13.43 14.06
C ASP A 101 10.79 13.12 12.61
N LEU A 102 11.24 11.98 12.07
CA LEU A 102 10.83 11.51 10.74
C LEU A 102 9.30 11.38 10.64
N ILE A 103 8.67 10.76 11.64
CA ILE A 103 7.21 10.56 11.67
C ILE A 103 6.48 11.92 11.70
N ASN A 104 6.97 12.86 12.53
CA ASN A 104 6.38 14.19 12.64
C ASN A 104 6.58 15.02 11.37
N ASP A 105 7.75 14.94 10.74
CA ASP A 105 8.07 15.63 9.48
C ASP A 105 7.18 15.13 8.34
N VAL A 106 7.01 13.81 8.20
CA VAL A 106 6.08 13.23 7.22
C VAL A 106 4.64 13.64 7.51
N ALA A 107 4.20 13.58 8.78
CA ALA A 107 2.86 14.02 9.15
C ALA A 107 2.64 15.52 8.86
N ALA A 108 3.65 16.36 9.08
CA ALA A 108 3.60 17.79 8.76
C ALA A 108 3.49 18.03 7.24
N LEU A 109 4.26 17.30 6.44
CA LEU A 109 4.16 17.35 4.98
C LEU A 109 2.77 16.89 4.51
N VAL A 110 2.23 15.80 5.03
CA VAL A 110 0.89 15.32 4.66
C VAL A 110 -0.19 16.36 4.98
N ARG A 111 -0.11 17.03 6.13
CA ARG A 111 -1.02 18.13 6.48
C ARG A 111 -0.86 19.33 5.55
N ARG A 112 0.38 19.73 5.27
CA ARG A 112 0.70 20.87 4.40
C ARG A 112 0.14 20.69 2.99
N PHE A 113 0.16 19.47 2.47
CA PHE A 113 -0.34 19.13 1.13
C PHE A 113 -1.81 18.66 1.11
N ASP A 114 -2.51 18.67 2.25
CA ASP A 114 -3.90 18.22 2.42
C ASP A 114 -4.20 16.87 1.75
N ARG A 115 -3.29 15.90 1.94
CA ARG A 115 -3.32 14.62 1.23
C ARG A 115 -3.52 13.40 2.13
N ALA A 116 -3.92 13.62 3.38
CA ALA A 116 -4.16 12.55 4.35
C ALA A 116 -5.07 11.43 3.84
N PRO A 117 -6.13 11.69 3.04
CA PRO A 117 -6.97 10.61 2.59
C PRO A 117 -6.37 9.74 1.48
N ILE A 118 -5.42 10.27 0.71
CA ILE A 118 -4.75 9.56 -0.38
C ILE A 118 -3.33 9.13 0.00
N THR A 119 -3.04 9.06 1.30
CA THR A 119 -1.73 8.66 1.81
C THR A 119 -1.93 7.58 2.86
N LEU A 120 -1.19 6.48 2.75
CA LEU A 120 -1.27 5.33 3.67
C LEU A 120 0.00 5.26 4.53
N TRP A 121 -0.14 5.15 5.84
CA TRP A 121 0.98 4.78 6.72
C TRP A 121 1.31 3.30 6.54
N ALA A 122 2.54 3.01 6.14
CA ALA A 122 3.07 1.65 6.11
C ALA A 122 4.23 1.47 7.10
N SER A 123 4.27 0.33 7.78
CA SER A 123 5.45 -0.17 8.50
C SER A 123 5.20 -1.59 8.98
N PHE A 124 6.24 -2.42 8.98
CA PHE A 124 6.15 -3.78 9.54
C PHE A 124 6.10 -3.80 11.08
N ARG A 125 6.55 -2.73 11.74
CA ARG A 125 6.68 -2.65 13.20
C ARG A 125 5.48 -1.96 13.82
N GLU A 126 4.76 -2.67 14.69
CA GLU A 126 3.58 -2.12 15.39
C GLU A 126 3.93 -0.87 16.20
N ARG A 127 5.11 -0.86 16.84
CA ARG A 127 5.61 0.29 17.59
C ARG A 127 5.69 1.57 16.75
N ILE A 128 6.16 1.46 15.50
CA ILE A 128 6.25 2.58 14.56
C ILE A 128 4.84 3.00 14.11
N LEU A 129 4.00 2.05 13.67
CA LEU A 129 2.62 2.35 13.25
C LEU A 129 1.81 3.05 14.36
N ARG A 130 1.98 2.65 15.62
CA ARG A 130 1.34 3.33 16.76
C ARG A 130 1.75 4.80 16.88
N LYS A 131 3.03 5.12 16.65
CA LYS A 131 3.52 6.50 16.63
C LYS A 131 2.98 7.27 15.43
N CYS A 132 3.01 6.68 14.24
CA CYS A 132 2.41 7.26 13.02
C CYS A 132 0.93 7.61 13.20
N ARG A 133 0.15 6.69 13.78
CA ARG A 133 -1.28 6.89 14.07
C ARG A 133 -1.53 8.00 15.07
N ARG A 134 -0.65 8.17 16.07
CA ARG A 134 -0.74 9.29 17.03
C ARG A 134 -0.39 10.61 16.35
N ALA A 135 0.62 10.62 15.49
CA ALA A 135 1.02 11.80 14.75
C ALA A 135 -0.09 12.27 13.80
N HIS A 136 -0.71 11.37 13.03
CA HIS A 136 -1.78 11.73 12.09
C HIS A 136 -2.95 10.74 12.09
N PRO A 137 -3.91 10.85 13.03
CA PRO A 137 -4.98 9.84 13.21
C PRO A 137 -5.95 9.68 12.05
N GLN A 138 -6.09 10.70 11.18
CA GLN A 138 -6.99 10.66 10.03
C GLN A 138 -6.44 9.87 8.84
N MET A 139 -5.13 9.59 8.84
CA MET A 139 -4.48 8.92 7.72
C MET A 139 -4.68 7.41 7.88
N PRO A 140 -5.13 6.70 6.82
CA PRO A 140 -5.25 5.25 6.86
C PRO A 140 -3.88 4.60 7.12
N PHE A 141 -3.88 3.37 7.63
CA PHE A 141 -2.66 2.63 7.96
C PHE A 141 -2.78 1.15 7.61
N CYS A 142 -1.65 0.50 7.33
CA CYS A 142 -1.62 -0.92 7.03
C CYS A 142 -1.56 -1.80 8.29
N PHE A 143 -1.65 -3.12 8.11
CA PHE A 143 -1.29 -4.08 9.15
C PHE A 143 0.22 -4.06 9.42
N SER A 144 0.60 -4.13 10.71
CA SER A 144 1.94 -4.57 11.10
C SER A 144 2.04 -6.10 11.04
N LEU A 145 3.26 -6.64 11.11
CA LEU A 145 3.47 -8.09 11.16
C LEU A 145 2.84 -8.71 12.42
N GLU A 146 3.07 -8.10 13.58
CA GLU A 146 2.49 -8.54 14.87
C GLU A 146 0.96 -8.59 14.81
N ARG A 147 0.36 -7.56 14.21
CA ARG A 147 -1.10 -7.47 14.04
C ARG A 147 -1.63 -8.52 13.06
N GLY A 148 -0.92 -8.76 11.97
CA GLY A 148 -1.25 -9.81 11.01
C GLY A 148 -1.23 -11.20 11.65
N LEU A 149 -0.17 -11.52 12.40
CA LEU A 149 -0.05 -12.80 13.11
C LEU A 149 -1.14 -12.98 14.18
N LEU A 150 -1.44 -11.93 14.96
CA LEU A 150 -2.53 -11.96 15.92
C LEU A 150 -3.89 -12.17 15.24
N THR A 151 -4.12 -11.52 14.09
CA THR A 151 -5.35 -11.68 13.31
C THR A 151 -5.50 -13.11 12.80
N LEU A 152 -4.42 -13.69 12.29
CA LEU A 152 -4.39 -15.09 11.85
C LEU A 152 -4.64 -16.06 13.01
N LEU A 153 -4.01 -15.84 14.16
CA LEU A 153 -4.24 -16.64 15.36
C LEU A 153 -5.69 -16.56 15.83
N CYS A 154 -6.25 -15.34 15.91
CA CYS A 154 -7.66 -15.15 16.25
C CYS A 154 -8.60 -15.85 15.26
N TRP A 155 -8.26 -15.85 13.97
CA TRP A 155 -9.02 -16.60 12.97
C TRP A 155 -9.00 -18.11 13.24
N TYR A 156 -7.83 -18.71 13.46
CA TYR A 156 -7.71 -20.15 13.78
C TYR A 156 -8.43 -20.54 15.08
N LEU A 157 -8.49 -19.63 16.06
CA LEU A 157 -9.17 -19.85 17.34
C LEU A 157 -10.67 -19.50 17.30
N GLY A 158 -11.20 -19.02 16.18
CA GLY A 158 -12.60 -18.56 16.07
C GLY A 158 -12.90 -17.25 16.84
N LEU A 159 -11.87 -16.52 17.24
CA LEU A 159 -11.94 -15.27 18.01
C LEU A 159 -11.90 -14.01 17.13
N LEU A 160 -11.86 -14.16 15.81
CA LEU A 160 -11.85 -13.02 14.88
C LEU A 160 -12.98 -12.01 15.10
N PRO A 161 -14.23 -12.40 15.44
CA PRO A 161 -15.31 -11.44 15.73
C PRO A 161 -15.04 -10.51 16.93
N LEU A 162 -14.10 -10.88 17.81
CA LEU A 162 -13.70 -10.05 18.95
C LEU A 162 -12.64 -9.01 18.58
N LEU A 163 -12.03 -9.14 17.41
CA LEU A 163 -10.95 -8.30 16.94
C LEU A 163 -11.51 -7.12 16.14
N ARG A 164 -11.32 -5.89 16.64
CA ARG A 164 -11.65 -4.68 15.87
C ARG A 164 -10.57 -4.41 14.83
N LEU A 165 -10.90 -4.55 13.55
CA LEU A 165 -10.03 -4.17 12.45
C LEU A 165 -10.21 -2.68 12.17
N GLY A 166 -9.12 -1.91 12.25
CA GLY A 166 -9.07 -0.49 11.91
C GLY A 166 -8.08 -0.18 10.78
N GLU A 167 -7.39 -1.20 10.30
CA GLU A 167 -6.40 -1.18 9.25
C GLU A 167 -7.08 -1.10 7.87
N ALA A 168 -6.50 -0.34 6.95
CA ALA A 168 -7.04 -0.15 5.60
C ALA A 168 -6.51 -1.16 4.57
N ALA A 169 -5.28 -1.66 4.76
CA ALA A 169 -4.62 -2.56 3.83
C ALA A 169 -3.69 -3.56 4.55
N LEU A 170 -3.70 -4.81 4.11
CA LEU A 170 -2.75 -5.85 4.48
C LEU A 170 -1.69 -5.94 3.38
N LEU A 171 -0.44 -5.63 3.71
CA LEU A 171 0.70 -5.76 2.79
C LEU A 171 1.51 -6.99 3.22
N PHE A 172 1.62 -8.00 2.35
CA PHE A 172 2.29 -9.25 2.71
C PHE A 172 3.16 -9.78 1.56
N PRO A 173 4.35 -10.34 1.84
CA PRO A 173 5.17 -10.91 0.79
C PRO A 173 4.52 -12.18 0.21
N LEU A 174 4.61 -12.38 -1.12
CA LEU A 174 4.10 -13.62 -1.73
C LEU A 174 4.98 -14.82 -1.30
N PRO A 175 4.44 -15.86 -0.64
CA PRO A 175 5.26 -16.93 -0.06
C PRO A 175 6.15 -17.67 -1.07
N SER A 176 5.66 -17.87 -2.30
CA SER A 176 6.42 -18.52 -3.38
C SER A 176 7.70 -17.74 -3.75
N ILE A 177 7.64 -16.40 -3.70
CA ILE A 177 8.77 -15.52 -3.98
C ILE A 177 9.80 -15.59 -2.86
N ILE A 178 9.36 -15.57 -1.60
CA ILE A 178 10.25 -15.70 -0.43
C ILE A 178 11.09 -16.98 -0.56
N ASN A 179 10.45 -18.09 -0.90
CA ASN A 179 11.12 -19.39 -1.02
C ASN A 179 12.14 -19.43 -2.17
N ARG A 180 11.92 -18.67 -3.25
CA ARG A 180 12.84 -18.64 -4.41
C ARG A 180 14.00 -17.66 -4.22
N VAL A 181 13.73 -16.49 -3.64
CA VAL A 181 14.71 -15.39 -3.54
C VAL A 181 15.53 -15.50 -2.25
N CYS A 182 14.98 -16.12 -1.19
CA CYS A 182 15.66 -16.31 0.10
C CYS A 182 15.67 -17.78 0.56
N PRO A 183 16.25 -18.72 -0.21
CA PRO A 183 16.08 -20.17 0.04
C PRO A 183 16.78 -20.70 1.31
N ASN A 184 17.49 -19.88 2.10
CA ASN A 184 18.40 -20.39 3.16
C ASN A 184 18.50 -19.53 4.44
N ARG A 185 17.48 -18.76 4.85
CA ARG A 185 17.52 -17.99 6.11
C ARG A 185 16.24 -18.08 6.93
N HIS A 186 16.41 -18.31 8.24
CA HIS A 186 15.34 -18.24 9.24
C HIS A 186 14.68 -16.85 9.22
N LEU A 187 13.35 -16.81 9.23
CA LEU A 187 12.52 -15.59 9.14
C LEU A 187 12.90 -14.50 10.17
N GLU A 188 13.53 -14.90 11.28
CA GLU A 188 13.96 -14.05 12.40
C GLU A 188 15.32 -13.36 12.19
N SER A 189 16.10 -13.73 11.17
CA SER A 189 17.44 -13.16 10.90
C SER A 189 17.51 -12.30 9.64
N LEU A 190 16.36 -11.84 9.13
CA LEU A 190 16.32 -10.94 7.98
C LEU A 190 16.96 -9.58 8.33
N PRO A 191 18.11 -9.21 7.73
CA PRO A 191 18.66 -7.87 7.90
C PRO A 191 17.68 -6.83 7.33
N PRO A 192 17.72 -5.56 7.80
CA PRO A 192 16.89 -4.48 7.26
C PRO A 192 17.02 -4.29 5.73
N SER A 193 18.13 -4.77 5.15
CA SER A 193 18.40 -4.79 3.70
C SER A 193 17.63 -5.85 2.90
N CYS A 194 16.89 -6.76 3.56
CA CYS A 194 16.00 -7.73 2.91
C CYS A 194 14.57 -7.18 2.67
N PHE A 195 14.26 -6.00 3.17
CA PHE A 195 13.03 -5.30 2.84
C PHE A 195 13.30 -4.40 1.62
N PRO A 196 12.30 -4.04 0.78
CA PRO A 196 12.56 -3.47 -0.56
C PRO A 196 12.41 -1.95 -0.60
N PRO A 197 13.11 -1.21 -1.49
CA PRO A 197 12.49 -0.08 -2.19
C PRO A 197 11.36 -0.64 -3.01
N LYS A 198 10.13 -0.60 -2.51
CA LYS A 198 9.01 -1.06 -3.32
C LYS A 198 8.55 0.09 -4.19
N ILE A 199 8.19 -0.22 -5.41
CA ILE A 199 7.49 0.72 -6.26
C ILE A 199 6.22 -0.02 -6.68
N LEU A 200 5.09 0.67 -6.52
CA LEU A 200 3.89 0.58 -7.37
C LEU A 200 2.90 -0.52 -7.09
N ILE A 201 1.65 -0.12 -6.90
CA ILE A 201 0.50 -1.01 -6.75
C ILE A 201 -0.48 -0.75 -7.87
N PHE A 202 -0.89 -1.80 -8.58
CA PHE A 202 -2.09 -1.76 -9.43
C PHE A 202 -3.24 -2.49 -8.74
N HIS A 203 -4.43 -1.91 -8.90
CA HIS A 203 -5.70 -2.49 -8.55
C HIS A 203 -6.52 -2.77 -9.81
N PRO A 204 -7.08 -3.97 -9.99
CA PRO A 204 -8.05 -4.24 -11.03
C PRO A 204 -9.37 -3.55 -10.69
N LYS A 205 -9.65 -2.44 -11.39
CA LYS A 205 -10.89 -1.63 -11.38
C LYS A 205 -11.26 -0.97 -10.03
N SER A 206 -11.44 0.34 -10.13
CA SER A 206 -11.71 1.32 -9.09
C SER A 206 -12.99 1.05 -8.28
N ALA A 207 -12.82 0.57 -7.05
CA ALA A 207 -13.70 0.97 -5.96
C ALA A 207 -13.11 2.26 -5.36
N GLY A 208 -13.61 3.41 -5.81
CA GLY A 208 -13.11 4.71 -5.42
C GLY A 208 -13.03 4.87 -3.90
N PHE A 209 -11.82 5.13 -3.40
CA PHE A 209 -11.64 5.64 -2.05
C PHE A 209 -12.20 7.07 -2.02
N SER A 210 -13.42 7.23 -1.49
CA SER A 210 -14.05 8.54 -1.28
C SER A 210 -14.00 8.87 0.22
N PRO A 211 -13.11 9.79 0.64
CA PRO A 211 -13.06 10.23 2.02
C PRO A 211 -14.06 11.37 2.22
N ARG A 212 -15.05 11.14 3.08
CA ARG A 212 -16.03 12.16 3.48
C ARG A 212 -15.31 13.30 4.21
N GLY A 213 -15.24 14.48 3.59
CA GLY A 213 -14.98 15.74 4.29
C GLY A 213 -16.19 16.11 5.15
N ARG A 214 -16.01 16.18 6.47
CA ARG A 214 -17.05 16.69 7.38
C ARG A 214 -16.88 18.20 7.49
N GLY A 215 -17.67 18.96 6.73
CA GLY A 215 -17.79 20.41 6.87
C GLY A 215 -18.45 20.77 8.21
N SER A 216 -17.82 21.65 8.96
CA SER A 216 -18.39 22.28 10.16
C SER A 216 -19.37 23.36 9.72
N GLY A 217 -20.66 23.16 9.98
CA GLY A 217 -21.71 24.17 9.80
C GLY A 217 -22.70 24.05 10.94
N GLY A 218 -22.66 25.02 11.87
CA GLY A 218 -23.61 25.13 12.96
C GLY A 218 -24.97 25.64 12.48
N GLY A 219 -26.04 25.07 13.02
CA GLY A 219 -27.41 25.52 12.81
C GLY A 219 -28.39 24.43 13.19
N GLY A 220 -29.04 24.57 14.35
CA GLY A 220 -29.98 23.58 14.89
C GLY A 220 -31.24 23.46 14.04
N VAL A 221 -31.47 22.27 13.51
CA VAL A 221 -32.79 21.76 13.10
C VAL A 221 -32.79 20.25 13.38
N THR A 222 -33.88 19.74 13.96
CA THR A 222 -34.12 18.33 14.29
C THR A 222 -33.58 17.36 13.23
N GLU A 223 -32.48 16.66 13.55
CA GLU A 223 -31.84 15.67 12.68
C GLU A 223 -32.69 14.39 12.61
N ALA A 224 -33.18 14.08 11.41
CA ALA A 224 -33.54 12.71 11.05
C ALA A 224 -32.32 11.79 11.30
N PRO A 225 -32.52 10.52 11.70
CA PRO A 225 -31.40 9.61 11.92
C PRO A 225 -30.47 9.61 10.70
N PRO A 226 -29.14 9.68 10.89
CA PRO A 226 -28.22 9.74 9.78
C PRO A 226 -28.46 8.55 8.84
N PRO A 227 -28.41 8.74 7.51
CA PRO A 227 -28.61 7.65 6.57
C PRO A 227 -27.68 6.49 6.93
N PRO A 228 -28.12 5.22 6.72
CA PRO A 228 -27.33 4.05 7.07
C PRO A 228 -25.93 4.22 6.50
N GLN A 229 -24.95 4.21 7.40
CA GLN A 229 -23.55 4.38 7.03
C GLN A 229 -23.23 3.26 6.04
N ALA A 230 -22.78 3.63 4.83
CA ALA A 230 -22.30 2.66 3.86
C ALA A 230 -21.28 1.74 4.55
N PRO A 231 -21.30 0.42 4.29
CA PRO A 231 -20.37 -0.49 4.92
C PRO A 231 -18.93 -0.01 4.69
N PRO A 232 -18.03 -0.20 5.66
CA PRO A 232 -16.63 0.16 5.47
C PRO A 232 -16.09 -0.51 4.20
N PRO A 233 -15.19 0.14 3.45
CA PRO A 233 -14.63 -0.45 2.26
C PRO A 233 -13.98 -1.81 2.60
N PRO A 234 -14.06 -2.80 1.69
CA PRO A 234 -13.44 -4.08 1.93
C PRO A 234 -11.94 -3.91 2.15
N LEU A 235 -11.40 -4.72 3.07
CA LEU A 235 -9.99 -4.73 3.39
C LEU A 235 -9.17 -4.97 2.12
N GLN A 236 -8.21 -4.09 1.86
CA GLN A 236 -7.29 -4.23 0.74
C GLN A 236 -6.21 -5.25 1.08
N VAL A 237 -5.86 -6.13 0.15
CA VAL A 237 -4.79 -7.14 0.32
C VAL A 237 -3.81 -6.97 -0.83
N TRP A 238 -2.61 -6.49 -0.52
CA TRP A 238 -1.56 -6.20 -1.47
C TRP A 238 -0.37 -7.15 -1.29
N LEU A 239 -0.06 -7.92 -2.33
CA LEU A 239 1.06 -8.88 -2.30
C LEU A 239 2.30 -8.31 -2.96
N TRP A 240 3.47 -8.53 -2.37
CA TRP A 240 4.74 -7.93 -2.81
C TRP A 240 5.95 -8.89 -2.72
N VAL A 241 7.10 -8.58 -3.33
CA VAL A 241 7.21 -7.82 -4.58
C VAL A 241 7.01 -8.83 -5.71
N VAL A 242 5.96 -8.64 -6.50
CA VAL A 242 5.55 -9.59 -7.53
C VAL A 242 6.03 -9.05 -8.88
N ASN A 243 6.89 -9.78 -9.59
CA ASN A 243 7.53 -9.25 -10.81
C ASN A 243 7.24 -10.07 -12.07
N GLU A 244 6.86 -11.34 -11.94
CA GLU A 244 6.60 -12.23 -13.08
C GLU A 244 5.11 -12.50 -13.28
N GLU A 245 4.70 -12.75 -14.53
CA GLU A 245 3.28 -13.00 -14.87
C GLU A 245 2.70 -14.22 -14.16
N ARG A 246 3.50 -15.28 -13.97
CA ARG A 246 3.08 -16.45 -13.18
C ARG A 246 2.75 -16.08 -11.74
N ASP A 247 3.48 -15.12 -11.16
CA ASP A 247 3.30 -14.71 -9.78
C ASP A 247 2.15 -13.69 -9.66
N PHE A 248 1.89 -12.89 -10.70
CA PHE A 248 0.66 -12.10 -10.79
C PHE A 248 -0.58 -13.01 -10.75
N ALA A 249 -0.57 -14.06 -11.57
CA ALA A 249 -1.66 -15.04 -11.59
C ALA A 249 -1.82 -15.74 -10.24
N GLU A 250 -0.72 -16.14 -9.58
CA GLU A 250 -0.76 -16.71 -8.23
C GLU A 250 -1.36 -15.71 -7.23
N ALA A 251 -0.87 -14.47 -7.21
CA ALA A 251 -1.31 -13.44 -6.27
C ALA A 251 -2.83 -13.17 -6.39
N PHE A 252 -3.33 -12.98 -7.61
CA PHE A 252 -4.77 -12.78 -7.81
C PHE A 252 -5.58 -14.06 -7.58
N GLY A 253 -5.02 -15.23 -7.86
CA GLY A 253 -5.63 -16.53 -7.53
C GLY A 253 -5.81 -16.76 -6.03
N LEU A 254 -4.92 -16.19 -5.20
CA LEU A 254 -5.04 -16.18 -3.74
C LEU A 254 -6.03 -15.12 -3.20
N GLY A 255 -6.63 -14.31 -4.09
CA GLY A 255 -7.59 -13.27 -3.71
C GLY A 255 -6.97 -11.92 -3.35
N ALA A 256 -5.72 -11.66 -3.76
CA ALA A 256 -5.14 -10.32 -3.61
C ALA A 256 -6.00 -9.28 -4.35
N THR A 257 -6.23 -8.13 -3.71
CA THR A 257 -6.92 -6.99 -4.35
C THR A 257 -5.96 -6.11 -5.12
N GLY A 258 -4.66 -6.22 -4.88
CA GLY A 258 -3.60 -5.57 -5.65
C GLY A 258 -2.27 -6.27 -5.48
N VAL A 259 -1.30 -5.88 -6.30
CA VAL A 259 0.09 -6.39 -6.19
C VAL A 259 1.05 -5.22 -6.26
N ILE A 260 2.12 -5.27 -5.48
CA ILE A 260 3.23 -4.32 -5.53
C ILE A 260 4.32 -4.88 -6.47
N THR A 261 4.74 -4.13 -7.49
CA THR A 261 5.62 -4.62 -8.57
C THR A 261 6.63 -3.60 -9.09
N ASP A 262 7.87 -4.03 -9.33
CA ASP A 262 8.88 -3.22 -10.00
C ASP A 262 8.56 -2.98 -11.49
N TYR A 263 7.60 -3.74 -12.07
CA TYR A 263 7.28 -3.73 -13.50
C TYR A 263 5.81 -3.35 -13.77
N PRO A 264 5.42 -2.08 -13.55
CA PRO A 264 4.04 -1.60 -13.70
C PRO A 264 3.44 -1.90 -15.08
N GLY A 265 4.19 -1.63 -16.16
CA GLY A 265 3.73 -1.88 -17.53
C GLY A 265 3.53 -3.36 -17.86
N ARG A 266 4.28 -4.27 -17.20
CA ARG A 266 4.08 -5.73 -17.36
C ARG A 266 2.77 -6.15 -16.70
N LEU A 267 2.54 -5.71 -15.47
CA LEU A 267 1.30 -5.98 -14.75
C LEU A 267 0.09 -5.42 -15.48
N ARG A 268 0.18 -4.20 -16.02
CA ARG A 268 -0.88 -3.62 -16.84
C ARG A 268 -1.23 -4.50 -18.04
N LYS A 269 -0.23 -4.91 -18.82
CA LYS A 269 -0.45 -5.82 -19.97
C LYS A 269 -1.09 -7.14 -19.55
N PHE A 270 -0.66 -7.70 -18.42
CA PHE A 270 -1.25 -8.91 -17.86
C PHE A 270 -2.74 -8.72 -17.48
N LEU A 271 -3.09 -7.59 -16.86
CA LEU A 271 -4.47 -7.25 -16.50
C LEU A 271 -5.34 -7.00 -17.75
N GLU A 272 -4.82 -6.27 -18.74
CA GLU A 272 -5.51 -6.02 -20.02
C GLU A 272 -5.72 -7.31 -20.82
N GLY A 273 -4.81 -8.28 -20.70
CA GLY A 273 -4.92 -9.62 -21.27
C GLY A 273 -5.91 -10.56 -20.55
N GLY A 274 -6.60 -10.09 -19.51
CA GLY A 274 -7.60 -10.87 -18.78
C GLY A 274 -7.07 -11.71 -17.61
N GLY A 275 -5.80 -11.52 -17.21
CA GLY A 275 -5.19 -12.24 -16.08
C GLY A 275 -5.58 -11.71 -14.69
N GLY A 276 -6.34 -10.61 -14.62
CA GLY A 276 -6.80 -10.03 -13.36
C GLY A 276 -7.82 -10.90 -12.61
N PRO A 277 -8.18 -10.53 -11.37
CA PRO A 277 -9.15 -11.27 -10.58
C PRO A 277 -10.49 -11.32 -11.31
N SER A 278 -11.03 -12.53 -11.41
CA SER A 278 -12.37 -12.77 -11.91
C SER A 278 -13.37 -12.00 -11.05
N PRO A 279 -14.39 -11.32 -11.61
CA PRO A 279 -15.40 -10.65 -10.80
C PRO A 279 -16.02 -11.68 -9.86
N THR A 280 -15.92 -11.43 -8.55
CA THR A 280 -16.56 -12.28 -7.55
C THR A 280 -18.06 -12.37 -7.87
N PRO A 281 -18.69 -13.57 -7.77
CA PRO A 281 -20.13 -13.66 -7.86
C PRO A 281 -20.71 -12.78 -6.75
N ARG A 282 -21.39 -11.70 -7.13
CA ARG A 282 -22.22 -10.97 -6.18
C ARG A 282 -23.25 -11.98 -5.66
N ASP A 283 -23.41 -12.07 -4.35
CA ASP A 283 -24.56 -12.75 -3.76
C ASP A 283 -25.82 -12.28 -4.51
N PRO A 284 -26.69 -13.21 -4.95
CA PRO A 284 -27.88 -12.82 -5.70
C PRO A 284 -28.72 -11.89 -4.82
N SER A 285 -28.79 -10.63 -5.23
CA SER A 285 -29.71 -9.64 -4.67
C SER A 285 -31.10 -10.27 -4.53
N PRO A 286 -31.82 -10.05 -3.42
CA PRO A 286 -33.16 -10.59 -3.26
C PRO A 286 -34.04 -10.03 -4.38
N THR A 287 -34.59 -10.92 -5.19
CA THR A 287 -35.53 -10.57 -6.26
C THR A 287 -36.72 -9.84 -5.62
N PRO A 288 -37.21 -8.71 -6.18
CA PRO A 288 -38.43 -8.09 -5.70
C PRO A 288 -39.57 -9.09 -5.86
N GLY A 289 -40.40 -9.20 -4.81
CA GLY A 289 -41.46 -10.20 -4.70
C GLY A 289 -42.32 -10.34 -5.95
N GLY A 290 -42.37 -11.57 -6.47
CA GLY A 290 -43.42 -11.97 -7.40
C GLY A 290 -44.73 -12.01 -6.64
N GLU A 291 -45.61 -11.06 -6.94
CA GLU A 291 -47.01 -11.09 -6.55
C GLU A 291 -47.63 -12.43 -6.97
N THR A 292 -48.14 -13.15 -5.99
CA THR A 292 -48.92 -14.36 -6.20
C THR A 292 -50.32 -13.95 -6.66
N LEU A 293 -50.57 -14.01 -7.97
CA LEU A 293 -51.92 -14.01 -8.52
C LEU A 293 -52.56 -15.40 -8.26
N PRO A 294 -53.74 -15.49 -7.63
CA PRO A 294 -54.39 -16.76 -7.38
C PRO A 294 -54.98 -17.31 -8.68
N ARG A 295 -54.54 -18.51 -9.08
CA ARG A 295 -55.14 -19.27 -10.19
C ARG A 295 -56.58 -19.67 -9.83
N GLU A 296 -57.50 -19.27 -10.71
CA GLU A 296 -58.90 -19.70 -10.72
C GLU A 296 -59.02 -21.23 -10.65
N LYS A 297 -59.90 -21.70 -9.77
CA LYS A 297 -60.42 -23.06 -9.79
C LYS A 297 -61.29 -23.23 -11.03
N LYS A 298 -60.81 -23.95 -12.04
CA LYS A 298 -61.67 -24.52 -13.07
C LYS A 298 -62.15 -25.88 -12.57
N GLY A 299 -63.39 -25.94 -12.11
CA GLY A 299 -64.10 -27.18 -11.84
C GLY A 299 -64.75 -27.72 -13.11
N ARG A 300 -64.80 -29.07 -13.18
CA ARG A 300 -65.79 -29.93 -13.88
C ARG A 300 -65.90 -29.80 -15.40
N ASP A 301 -66.11 -30.85 -16.19
CA ASP A 301 -66.70 -32.19 -15.96
C ASP A 301 -65.87 -33.29 -16.64
#